data_AF-A0A9W8ZYQ6-F1
#
_entry.id   AF-A0A9W8ZYQ6-F1
#
_cell.length_a   1.000
_cell.length_b   1.000
_cell.length_c   1.000
_cell.angle_alpha   90.00
_cell.angle_beta   90.00
_cell.angle_gamma   90.00
#
_symmetry.space_group_name_H-M   'P 1'
#
loop_
_entity.id
_entity.type
_entity.pdbx_description
1 polymer ?
#
loop_
_entity_poly.entity_id
_entity_poly.type
_entity_poly.pdbx_seq_one_letter_code
_entity_poly.pdbx_strand_id
1 'polypeptide(L)'
;RHIYGCIKKKLQATYFFGEFCFMCNSWFSDSSQWMSHCRSHLDGKLQLPTQCNPFSYDKCIASPGYCPFCLGDERKDAASRMRHFVEARDWHAHVSAHIKVLHRQ
;
A
#
# COMPACT_ATOMS: atom_id res chain seq x y z
N ARG A 1 -8.34 3.32 -13.65
CA ARG A 1 -8.78 3.31 -12.22
C ARG A 1 -10.01 2.43 -11.92
N HIS A 2 -10.98 2.31 -12.85
CA HIS A 2 -12.26 1.60 -12.61
C HIS A 2 -12.10 0.13 -12.19
N ILE A 3 -11.29 -0.66 -12.91
CA ILE A 3 -11.16 -2.11 -12.67
C ILE A 3 -10.69 -2.42 -11.23
N TYR A 4 -9.60 -1.78 -10.77
CA TYR A 4 -9.10 -1.93 -9.40
C TYR A 4 -10.20 -1.63 -8.37
N GLY A 5 -10.89 -0.48 -8.52
CA GLY A 5 -11.94 -0.07 -7.59
C GLY A 5 -13.13 -1.02 -7.60
N CYS A 6 -13.53 -1.52 -8.76
CA CYS A 6 -14.63 -2.48 -8.90
C CYS A 6 -14.31 -3.82 -8.25
N ILE A 7 -13.12 -4.38 -8.49
CA ILE A 7 -12.72 -5.66 -7.89
C ILE A 7 -12.60 -5.50 -6.37
N LYS A 8 -11.95 -4.43 -5.89
CA LYS A 8 -11.83 -4.16 -4.46
C LYS A 8 -13.20 -4.10 -3.78
N LYS A 9 -14.14 -3.33 -4.35
CA LYS A 9 -15.53 -3.25 -3.85
C LYS A 9 -16.23 -4.59 -3.85
N LYS A 10 -16.07 -5.38 -4.92
CA LYS A 10 -16.67 -6.73 -5.01
C LYS A 10 -16.14 -7.64 -3.89
N LEU A 11 -14.82 -7.71 -3.72
CA LEU A 11 -14.21 -8.54 -2.68
C LEU A 11 -14.63 -8.10 -1.28
N GLN A 12 -14.64 -6.80 -1.02
CA GLN A 12 -15.12 -6.25 0.25
C GLN A 12 -16.60 -6.57 0.51
N ALA A 13 -17.44 -6.60 -0.53
CA ALA A 13 -18.84 -7.00 -0.39
C ALA A 13 -19.02 -8.50 -0.16
N THR A 14 -18.15 -9.35 -0.73
CA THR A 14 -18.26 -10.82 -0.62
C THR A 14 -17.58 -11.39 0.62
N TYR A 15 -16.41 -10.86 0.98
CA TYR A 15 -15.52 -11.42 1.99
C TYR A 15 -15.26 -10.47 3.17
N PHE A 16 -15.89 -9.29 3.19
CA PHE A 16 -15.62 -8.22 4.16
C PHE A 16 -14.18 -7.68 4.12
N PHE A 17 -13.39 -8.14 3.15
CA PHE A 17 -12.00 -7.78 2.97
C PHE A 17 -11.62 -7.89 1.49
N GLY A 18 -10.68 -7.04 1.07
CA GLY A 18 -10.20 -7.03 -0.31
C GLY A 18 -9.01 -6.11 -0.43
N GLU A 19 -7.81 -6.70 -0.51
CA GLU A 19 -6.57 -5.97 -0.73
C GLU A 19 -5.80 -6.56 -1.90
N PHE A 20 -4.93 -5.73 -2.50
CA PHE A 20 -4.19 -6.07 -3.70
C PHE A 20 -2.72 -5.75 -3.52
N CYS A 21 -1.86 -6.72 -3.79
CA CYS A 21 -0.44 -6.45 -3.91
C CYS A 21 -0.12 -6.04 -5.34
N PHE A 22 0.25 -4.78 -5.54
CA PHE A 22 0.68 -4.28 -6.85
C PHE A 22 2.01 -4.90 -7.31
N MET A 23 2.91 -5.24 -6.39
CA MET A 23 4.21 -5.87 -6.73
C MET A 23 4.05 -7.33 -7.16
N CYS A 24 3.12 -8.07 -6.56
CA CYS A 24 2.87 -9.48 -6.87
C CYS A 24 1.65 -9.69 -7.78
N ASN A 25 1.02 -8.61 -8.23
CA ASN A 25 -0.18 -8.62 -9.08
C ASN A 25 -1.27 -9.60 -8.59
N SER A 26 -1.52 -9.65 -7.28
CA SER A 26 -2.38 -10.65 -6.64
C SER A 26 -3.38 -10.04 -5.67
N TRP A 27 -4.62 -10.53 -5.71
CA TRP A 27 -5.70 -10.15 -4.79
C TRP A 27 -5.74 -11.07 -3.57
N PHE A 28 -6.06 -10.49 -2.42
CA PHE A 28 -6.25 -11.17 -1.15
C PHE A 28 -7.62 -10.79 -0.59
N SER A 29 -8.43 -11.80 -0.31
CA SER A 29 -9.77 -11.66 0.28
C SER A 29 -9.81 -12.00 1.77
N ASP A 30 -8.67 -12.37 2.35
CA ASP A 30 -8.52 -12.66 3.77
C ASP A 30 -7.43 -11.78 4.39
N SER A 31 -7.72 -11.22 5.56
CA SER A 31 -6.85 -10.26 6.24
C SER A 31 -5.58 -10.92 6.80
N SER A 32 -5.66 -12.17 7.24
CA SER A 32 -4.51 -12.92 7.78
C SER A 32 -3.53 -13.31 6.66
N GLN A 33 -4.05 -13.73 5.51
CA GLN A 33 -3.25 -14.00 4.32
C GLN A 33 -2.58 -12.72 3.81
N TRP A 34 -3.32 -11.60 3.77
CA TRP A 34 -2.73 -10.30 3.41
C TRP A 34 -1.62 -9.87 4.37
N MET A 35 -1.83 -10.03 5.68
CA MET A 35 -0.83 -9.70 6.70
C MET A 35 0.45 -10.53 6.53
N SER A 36 0.30 -11.84 6.36
CA SER A 36 1.40 -12.78 6.13
C SER A 36 2.16 -12.44 4.83
N HIS A 37 1.42 -12.11 3.77
CA HIS A 37 1.99 -11.67 2.51
C HIS A 37 2.79 -10.37 2.65
N CYS A 38 2.25 -9.36 3.32
CA CYS A 38 2.98 -8.11 3.60
C CYS A 38 4.26 -8.36 4.40
N ARG A 39 4.22 -9.25 5.40
CA ARG A 39 5.41 -9.62 6.17
C ARG A 39 6.48 -10.26 5.29
N SER A 40 6.09 -11.06 4.29
CA SER A 40 7.04 -11.67 3.36
C SER A 40 7.83 -10.63 2.53
N HIS A 41 7.22 -9.48 2.20
CA HIS A 41 7.96 -8.35 1.62
C HIS A 41 8.95 -7.73 2.60
N LEU A 42 8.51 -7.49 3.84
CA LEU A 42 9.33 -6.83 4.86
C LEU A 42 10.51 -7.71 5.33
N ASP A 43 10.34 -9.04 5.34
CA ASP A 43 11.38 -10.02 5.66
C ASP A 43 12.38 -10.23 4.50
N GLY A 44 12.25 -9.50 3.39
CA GLY A 44 13.12 -9.62 2.22
C GLY A 44 12.90 -10.88 1.38
N LYS A 45 11.86 -11.67 1.66
CA LYS A 45 11.50 -12.84 0.84
C LYS A 45 10.86 -12.43 -0.48
N LEU A 46 10.21 -11.27 -0.50
CA LEU A 46 9.65 -10.63 -1.68
C LEU A 46 10.24 -9.22 -1.84
N GLN A 47 10.24 -8.71 -3.07
CA GLN A 47 10.83 -7.41 -3.38
C GLN A 47 10.07 -6.27 -2.72
N LEU A 48 10.78 -5.27 -2.20
CA LEU A 48 10.21 -3.99 -1.79
C LEU A 48 10.06 -3.05 -2.99
N PRO A 49 9.19 -2.03 -2.90
CA PRO A 49 9.03 -1.07 -3.98
C PRO A 49 10.33 -0.27 -4.18
N THR A 50 10.81 -0.22 -5.43
CA THR A 50 11.96 0.63 -5.81
C THR A 50 11.61 2.12 -5.85
N GLN A 51 10.32 2.44 -5.97
CA GLN A 51 9.79 3.80 -5.95
C GLN A 51 8.61 3.88 -4.98
N CYS A 52 8.65 4.89 -4.10
CA CYS A 52 7.62 5.11 -3.09
C CYS A 52 6.54 6.09 -3.53
N ASN A 53 6.79 6.94 -4.53
CA ASN A 53 5.78 7.87 -5.04
C ASN A 53 4.76 7.13 -5.93
N PRO A 54 3.47 7.48 -5.86
CA PRO A 54 2.47 6.94 -6.77
C PRO A 54 2.76 7.41 -8.20
N PHE A 55 2.54 6.51 -9.15
CA PHE A 55 2.70 6.78 -10.57
C PHE A 55 1.45 6.33 -11.33
N SER A 56 0.90 7.24 -12.14
CA SER A 56 -0.25 6.96 -12.99
C SER A 56 0.07 7.37 -14.43
N TYR A 57 -0.32 6.53 -15.37
CA TYR A 57 -0.19 6.78 -16.80
C TYR A 57 -1.58 6.67 -17.43
N ASP A 58 -1.98 7.68 -18.19
CA ASP A 58 -3.28 7.76 -18.88
C ASP A 58 -4.48 7.32 -18.00
N LYS A 59 -4.62 7.91 -16.81
CA LYS A 59 -5.70 7.63 -15.83
C LYS A 59 -5.72 6.19 -15.29
N CYS A 60 -4.69 5.40 -15.57
CA CYS A 60 -4.43 4.08 -15.00
C CYS A 60 -3.34 4.18 -13.93
N ILE A 61 -3.55 3.44 -12.84
CA ILE A 61 -2.58 3.35 -11.75
C ILE A 61 -1.49 2.40 -12.25
N ALA A 62 -0.30 2.92 -12.49
CA ALA A 62 0.85 2.12 -12.90
C ALA A 62 1.62 1.60 -11.67
N SER A 63 1.76 2.44 -10.65
CA SER A 63 2.29 2.06 -9.34
C SER A 63 1.55 2.80 -8.22
N PRO A 64 1.20 2.14 -7.10
CA PRO A 64 0.71 2.84 -5.92
C PRO A 64 1.87 3.60 -5.25
N GLY A 65 1.50 4.55 -4.39
CA GLY A 65 2.44 5.14 -3.45
C GLY A 65 2.62 4.27 -2.21
N TYR A 66 3.82 4.26 -1.66
CA TYR A 66 4.16 3.70 -0.36
C TYR A 66 4.82 4.78 0.49
N CYS A 67 4.53 4.83 1.79
CA CYS A 67 5.17 5.80 2.67
C CYS A 67 6.51 5.25 3.18
N PRO A 68 7.67 5.85 2.85
CA PRO A 68 8.96 5.33 3.29
C PRO A 68 9.10 5.31 4.82
N PHE A 69 8.50 6.29 5.52
CA PHE A 69 8.47 6.32 6.98
C PHE A 69 7.66 5.16 7.56
N CYS A 70 6.49 4.84 6.99
CA CYS A 70 5.70 3.71 7.47
C CYS A 70 6.33 2.37 7.10
N LEU A 71 6.96 2.26 5.93
CA LEU A 71 7.70 1.04 5.55
C LEU A 71 8.78 0.70 6.58
N GLY A 72 9.50 1.71 7.09
CA GLY A 72 10.53 1.54 8.11
C GLY A 72 10.03 1.50 9.56
N ASP A 73 8.74 1.74 9.84
CA ASP A 73 8.23 1.82 11.21
C ASP A 73 7.90 0.43 11.78
N GLU A 74 8.88 -0.20 12.42
CA GLU A 74 8.76 -1.54 13.01
C GLU A 74 7.72 -1.65 14.14
N ARG A 75 7.22 -0.52 14.66
CA ARG A 75 6.17 -0.50 15.68
C ARG A 75 4.78 -0.77 15.08
N LYS A 76 4.65 -0.74 13.74
CA LYS A 76 3.40 -1.00 13.02
C LYS A 76 3.35 -2.44 12.52
N ASP A 77 2.14 -2.97 12.37
CA ASP A 77 1.91 -4.24 11.71
C ASP A 77 2.27 -4.19 10.22
N ALA A 78 2.52 -5.35 9.61
CA ALA A 78 3.02 -5.45 8.24
C ALA A 78 2.08 -4.80 7.21
N ALA A 79 0.76 -4.96 7.36
CA ALA A 79 -0.22 -4.38 6.45
C ALA A 79 -0.24 -2.84 6.56
N SER A 80 -0.13 -2.30 7.77
CA SER A 80 -0.02 -0.85 8.01
C SER A 80 1.26 -0.26 7.43
N ARG A 81 2.40 -0.96 7.56
CA ARG A 81 3.69 -0.56 6.97
C ARG A 81 3.61 -0.54 5.43
N MET A 82 2.98 -1.55 4.86
CA MET A 82 2.78 -1.74 3.42
C MET A 82 1.53 -1.03 2.85
N ARG A 83 0.95 -0.08 3.58
CA ARG A 83 -0.22 0.67 3.11
C ARG A 83 0.07 1.33 1.76
N HIS A 84 -0.74 1.00 0.78
CA HIS A 84 -0.69 1.57 -0.56
C HIS A 84 -1.59 2.80 -0.67
N PHE A 85 -1.12 3.80 -1.40
CA PHE A 85 -1.83 5.04 -1.69
C PHE A 85 -2.10 5.13 -3.18
N VAL A 86 -3.38 5.08 -3.56
CA VAL A 86 -3.80 5.16 -4.96
C VAL A 86 -3.83 6.62 -5.45
N GLU A 87 -4.14 7.56 -4.56
CA GLU A 87 -4.18 8.99 -4.88
C GLU A 87 -2.87 9.68 -4.48
N ALA A 88 -2.27 10.39 -5.42
CA ALA A 88 -1.04 11.15 -5.18
C ALA A 88 -1.19 12.21 -4.10
N ARG A 89 -2.35 12.86 -4.03
CA ARG A 89 -2.64 13.86 -2.99
C ARG A 89 -2.65 13.26 -1.58
N ASP A 90 -3.20 12.05 -1.42
CA ASP A 90 -3.36 11.40 -0.12
C ASP A 90 -1.99 10.89 0.34
N TRP A 91 -1.21 10.35 -0.59
CA TRP A 91 0.19 9.98 -0.34
C TRP A 91 1.03 11.20 0.09
N HIS A 92 0.96 12.29 -0.68
CA HIS A 92 1.75 13.50 -0.41
C HIS A 92 1.38 14.11 0.94
N ALA A 93 0.08 14.21 1.25
CA ALA A 93 -0.39 14.71 2.54
C ALA A 93 0.12 13.86 3.71
N HIS A 94 0.10 12.53 3.57
CA HIS A 94 0.59 11.61 4.59
C HIS A 94 2.11 11.71 4.80
N VAL A 95 2.90 11.69 3.73
CA VAL A 95 4.37 11.84 3.81
C VAL A 95 4.76 13.21 4.38
N SER A 96 4.07 14.27 3.97
CA SER A 96 4.29 15.63 4.49
C SER A 96 4.03 15.72 5.99
N ALA A 97 3.07 14.97 6.52
CA ALA A 97 2.80 14.94 7.96
C ALA A 97 4.00 14.36 8.75
N HIS A 98 4.65 13.31 8.24
CA HIS A 98 5.88 12.78 8.83
C HIS A 98 7.02 13.79 8.81
N ILE A 99 7.25 14.47 7.67
CA ILE A 99 8.30 15.48 7.53
C ILE A 99 8.10 16.63 8.53
N LYS A 100 6.85 17.10 8.70
CA LYS A 100 6.53 18.14 9.69
C LYS A 100 6.82 17.72 11.12
N VAL A 101 6.68 16.43 11.46
CA VAL A 101 7.04 15.92 12.80
C VAL A 101 8.55 15.93 12.98
N LEU A 102 9.30 15.52 11.96
CA LEU A 102 10.77 15.49 12.00
C LEU A 102 11.38 16.89 12.14
N HIS A 103 10.84 17.90 11.46
CA HIS A 103 11.33 19.29 11.58
C HIS A 103 11.03 19.95 12.94
N ARG A 104 10.26 19.31 13.81
CA ARG A 104 9.97 19.79 15.18
C ARG A 104 10.85 19.15 16.25
N GLN A 105 11.71 18.21 15.87
CA GLN A 105 12.70 17.55 16.73
C GLN A 105 14.07 18.22 16.53
#